data_AF-A0A453EXZ9-F1
#
_entry.id   AF-A0A453EXZ9-F1
#
_cell.length_a   1.000
_cell.length_b   1.000
_cell.length_c   1.000
_cell.angle_alpha   90.00
_cell.angle_beta   90.00
_cell.angle_gamma   90.00
#
_symmetry.space_group_name_H-M   'P 1'
#
loop_
_entity.id
_entity.type
_entity.pdbx_description
1 polymer ?
#
loop_
_entity_poly.entity_id
_entity_poly.type
_entity_poly.pdbx_seq_one_letter_code
_entity_poly.pdbx_strand_id
1 'polypeptide(L)'
;MAAGKGYVDVSTVDDATSKLIGKRITSTGASFLEAPVSGSKKPAEDGLLIFLTAGDESLYKRVAPLLDVMGKSRFYLGDVGNGAAMKLVVNMVMGSMMVSFAEGLLLSEKVGLDPNTVVEVISQGAINAPMFSLKGPSMVKAAYPTAFPLKHQQKDLRLALALAESVSQPIPTAAAANELYKVAKSLGLADQDFSAVIEALKAEMQSSQH
;
A
#
# COMPACT_ATOMS: atom_id res chain seq x y z
N MET A 1 -4.31 -24.29 17.41
CA MET A 1 -5.68 -24.26 16.85
C MET A 1 -6.21 -25.69 16.81
N ALA A 2 -7.51 -25.90 16.55
CA ALA A 2 -8.15 -27.23 16.52
C ALA A 2 -9.31 -27.25 15.50
N ALA A 3 -9.81 -28.44 15.18
CA ALA A 3 -10.97 -28.63 14.31
C ALA A 3 -12.17 -27.76 14.70
N GLY A 4 -12.89 -27.25 13.70
CA GLY A 4 -14.03 -26.35 13.88
C GLY A 4 -13.66 -24.88 14.18
N LYS A 5 -12.38 -24.55 14.33
CA LYS A 5 -11.91 -23.15 14.42
C LYS A 5 -11.50 -22.62 13.04
N GLY A 6 -11.66 -21.31 12.85
CA GLY A 6 -11.18 -20.58 11.68
C GLY A 6 -10.27 -19.44 12.09
N TYR A 7 -9.18 -19.23 11.36
CA TYR A 7 -8.28 -18.09 11.52
C TYR A 7 -8.31 -17.23 10.26
N VAL A 8 -8.63 -15.95 10.43
CA VAL A 8 -8.66 -14.95 9.35
C VAL A 8 -7.53 -13.97 9.59
N ASP A 9 -6.51 -13.98 8.74
CA ASP A 9 -5.36 -13.08 8.85
C ASP A 9 -5.54 -11.85 7.96
N VAL A 10 -5.68 -10.67 8.56
CA VAL A 10 -5.85 -9.40 7.83
C VAL A 10 -4.53 -8.63 7.67
N SER A 11 -3.42 -9.22 8.08
CA SER A 11 -2.09 -8.60 8.02
C SER A 11 -1.60 -8.46 6.57
N THR A 12 -0.79 -7.43 6.32
CA THR A 12 -0.03 -7.32 5.06
C THR A 12 1.33 -8.00 5.22
N VAL A 13 1.45 -9.19 4.64
CA VAL A 13 2.64 -10.05 4.61
C VAL A 13 2.95 -10.47 3.16
N ASP A 14 4.09 -11.13 2.94
CA ASP A 14 4.35 -11.81 1.66
C ASP A 14 3.61 -13.16 1.54
N ASP A 15 3.54 -13.67 0.31
CA ASP A 15 2.81 -14.90 -0.01
C ASP A 15 3.45 -16.13 0.67
N ALA A 16 4.78 -16.16 0.78
CA ALA A 16 5.51 -17.23 1.45
C ALA A 16 5.15 -17.34 2.94
N THR A 17 5.08 -16.20 3.63
CA THR A 17 4.68 -16.10 5.04
C THR A 17 3.23 -16.57 5.21
N SER A 18 2.32 -16.11 4.35
CA SER A 18 0.92 -16.53 4.42
C SER A 18 0.75 -18.03 4.17
N LYS A 19 1.43 -18.60 3.16
CA LYS A 19 1.44 -20.04 2.89
C LYS A 19 1.99 -20.85 4.08
N LEU A 20 3.05 -20.36 4.72
CA LEU A 20 3.63 -20.99 5.91
C LEU A 20 2.65 -21.01 7.08
N ILE A 21 2.02 -19.87 7.38
CA ILE A 21 1.02 -19.74 8.45
C ILE A 21 -0.19 -20.63 8.15
N GLY A 22 -0.71 -20.56 6.93
CA GLY A 22 -1.84 -21.35 6.47
C GLY A 22 -1.59 -22.84 6.64
N LYS A 23 -0.44 -23.34 6.20
CA LYS A 23 -0.06 -24.76 6.35
C LYS A 23 0.00 -25.19 7.82
N ARG A 24 0.55 -24.35 8.72
CA ARG A 24 0.62 -24.65 10.15
C ARG A 24 -0.75 -24.64 10.83
N ILE A 25 -1.67 -23.81 10.36
CA ILE A 25 -3.03 -23.75 10.91
C ILE A 25 -3.84 -24.96 10.43
N THR A 26 -3.80 -25.26 9.14
CA THR A 26 -4.54 -26.40 8.57
C THR A 26 -4.05 -27.75 9.07
N SER A 27 -2.76 -27.89 9.43
CA SER A 27 -2.23 -29.11 10.06
C SER A 27 -2.84 -29.39 11.44
N THR A 28 -3.55 -28.44 12.05
CA THR A 28 -4.28 -28.64 13.32
C THR A 28 -5.76 -28.99 13.12
N GLY A 29 -6.21 -29.11 11.86
CA GLY A 29 -7.62 -29.30 11.49
C GLY A 29 -8.45 -28.01 11.46
N ALA A 30 -7.85 -26.84 11.72
CA ALA A 30 -8.51 -25.54 11.60
C ALA A 30 -8.50 -25.02 10.16
N SER A 31 -9.48 -24.18 9.81
CA SER A 31 -9.50 -23.48 8.52
C SER A 31 -8.66 -22.19 8.56
N PHE A 32 -8.04 -21.84 7.44
CA PHE A 32 -7.27 -20.60 7.27
C PHE A 32 -7.78 -19.79 6.09
N LEU A 33 -7.89 -18.48 6.29
CA LEU A 33 -8.20 -17.50 5.26
C LEU A 33 -7.24 -16.33 5.44
N GLU A 34 -6.49 -15.98 4.42
CA GLU A 34 -5.87 -14.66 4.37
C GLU A 34 -6.89 -13.66 3.84
N ALA A 35 -6.89 -12.45 4.40
CA ALA A 35 -7.81 -11.38 4.06
C ALA A 35 -7.16 -10.00 4.23
N PRO A 36 -5.96 -9.73 3.67
CA PRO A 36 -5.37 -8.40 3.70
C PRO A 36 -6.33 -7.34 3.15
N VAL A 37 -6.23 -6.12 3.68
CA VAL A 37 -7.18 -5.04 3.38
C VAL A 37 -6.55 -3.92 2.56
N SER A 38 -7.34 -3.34 1.66
CA SER A 38 -7.07 -2.03 1.05
C SER A 38 -7.99 -0.98 1.66
N GLY A 39 -7.41 0.18 1.99
CA GLY A 39 -8.02 1.20 2.83
C GLY A 39 -7.15 1.50 4.05
N SER A 40 -6.97 2.78 4.36
CA SER A 40 -6.21 3.25 5.52
C SER A 40 -7.15 3.42 6.73
N LYS A 41 -6.77 4.23 7.71
CA LYS A 41 -7.50 4.47 8.96
C LYS A 41 -8.96 4.89 8.73
N LYS A 42 -9.20 5.90 7.88
CA LYS A 42 -10.55 6.43 7.64
C LYS A 42 -11.50 5.38 7.02
N PRO A 43 -11.13 4.67 5.92
CA PRO A 43 -11.92 3.55 5.44
C PRO A 43 -12.15 2.43 6.46
N ALA A 44 -11.22 2.18 7.39
CA ALA A 44 -11.43 1.19 8.45
C ALA A 44 -12.49 1.65 9.47
N GLU A 45 -12.43 2.91 9.90
CA GLU A 45 -13.41 3.52 10.81
C GLU A 45 -14.83 3.55 10.19
N ASP A 46 -14.92 3.75 8.87
CA ASP A 46 -16.18 3.88 8.15
C ASP A 46 -16.76 2.56 7.63
N GLY A 47 -16.09 1.43 7.85
CA GLY A 47 -16.52 0.13 7.31
C GLY A 47 -16.41 0.03 5.77
N LEU A 48 -15.45 0.75 5.18
CA LEU A 48 -15.26 0.89 3.74
C LEU A 48 -13.99 0.17 3.20
N LEU A 49 -13.42 -0.74 3.99
CA LEU A 49 -12.29 -1.56 3.57
C LEU A 49 -12.65 -2.44 2.36
N ILE A 50 -11.61 -2.80 1.61
CA ILE A 50 -11.68 -3.80 0.54
C ILE A 50 -10.86 -5.00 0.97
N PHE A 51 -11.49 -6.15 1.17
CA PHE A 51 -10.81 -7.38 1.56
C PHE A 51 -10.31 -8.13 0.32
N LEU A 52 -9.04 -8.53 0.34
CA LEU A 52 -8.39 -9.32 -0.71
C LEU A 52 -8.19 -10.74 -0.18
N THR A 53 -9.24 -11.57 -0.27
CA THR A 53 -9.29 -12.84 0.44
C THR A 53 -8.80 -14.01 -0.40
N ALA A 54 -8.13 -14.98 0.22
CA ALA A 54 -7.76 -16.24 -0.41
C ALA A 54 -7.58 -17.36 0.64
N GLY A 55 -7.75 -18.62 0.25
CA GLY A 55 -7.64 -19.79 1.13
C GLY A 55 -8.91 -20.63 1.18
N ASP A 56 -9.40 -20.91 2.39
CA ASP A 56 -10.56 -21.80 2.58
C ASP A 56 -11.88 -21.10 2.16
N GLU A 57 -12.48 -21.55 1.05
CA GLU A 57 -13.72 -20.99 0.52
C GLU A 57 -14.91 -21.14 1.48
N SER A 58 -14.95 -22.22 2.26
CA SER A 58 -16.02 -22.45 3.24
C SER A 58 -15.94 -21.45 4.40
N LEU A 59 -14.71 -21.17 4.87
CA LEU A 59 -14.44 -20.15 5.86
C LEU A 59 -14.75 -18.77 5.29
N TYR A 60 -14.34 -18.46 4.06
CA TYR A 60 -14.69 -17.21 3.36
C TYR A 60 -16.20 -16.94 3.35
N LYS A 61 -17.00 -17.94 2.96
CA LYS A 61 -18.47 -17.85 2.97
C LYS A 61 -19.03 -17.68 4.39
N ARG A 62 -18.46 -18.39 5.36
CA ARG A 62 -18.91 -18.33 6.76
C ARG A 62 -18.63 -16.99 7.43
N VAL A 63 -17.48 -16.37 7.16
CA VAL A 63 -17.08 -15.08 7.78
C VAL A 63 -17.52 -13.86 6.99
N ALA A 64 -18.09 -14.05 5.80
CA ALA A 64 -18.60 -12.98 4.95
C ALA A 64 -19.41 -11.91 5.70
N PRO A 65 -20.41 -12.25 6.54
CA PRO A 65 -21.19 -11.22 7.25
C PRO A 65 -20.36 -10.37 8.22
N LEU A 66 -19.25 -10.91 8.74
CA LEU A 66 -18.35 -10.17 9.63
C LEU A 66 -17.44 -9.23 8.82
N LEU A 67 -16.95 -9.69 7.67
CA LEU A 67 -16.14 -8.86 6.78
C LEU A 67 -16.96 -7.73 6.17
N ASP A 68 -18.22 -7.99 5.82
CA ASP A 68 -19.14 -7.02 5.20
C ASP A 68 -19.54 -5.89 6.20
N VAL A 69 -19.31 -6.06 7.51
CA VAL A 69 -19.44 -4.96 8.51
C VAL A 69 -18.23 -4.02 8.47
N MET A 70 -17.04 -4.56 8.23
CA MET A 70 -15.78 -3.81 8.24
C MET A 70 -15.40 -3.25 6.87
N GLY A 71 -16.03 -3.74 5.80
CA GLY A 71 -15.65 -3.43 4.44
C GLY A 71 -16.84 -3.30 3.49
N LYS A 72 -16.62 -2.51 2.44
CA LYS A 72 -17.60 -2.30 1.36
C LYS A 72 -17.53 -3.38 0.28
N SER A 73 -16.42 -4.11 0.21
CA SER A 73 -16.24 -5.19 -0.77
C SER A 73 -15.20 -6.22 -0.33
N ARG A 74 -15.32 -7.41 -0.90
CA ARG A 74 -14.39 -8.53 -0.70
C ARG A 74 -14.22 -9.31 -2.00
N PHE A 75 -12.98 -9.63 -2.33
CA PHE A 75 -12.61 -10.45 -3.49
C PHE A 75 -12.15 -11.82 -3.00
N TYR A 76 -12.59 -12.88 -3.65
CA TYR A 76 -12.05 -14.23 -3.44
C TYR A 76 -11.06 -14.55 -4.56
N LEU A 77 -9.80 -14.72 -4.19
CA LEU A 77 -8.66 -14.80 -5.09
C LEU A 77 -8.10 -16.22 -5.20
N GLY A 78 -8.86 -17.22 -4.75
CA GLY A 78 -8.46 -18.62 -4.83
C GLY A 78 -7.51 -19.01 -3.71
N ASP A 79 -6.35 -19.55 -4.09
CA ASP A 79 -5.41 -20.20 -3.16
C ASP A 79 -4.65 -19.24 -2.24
N VAL A 80 -4.22 -19.76 -1.09
CA VAL A 80 -3.40 -19.01 -0.12
C VAL A 80 -2.14 -18.45 -0.77
N GLY A 81 -1.91 -17.16 -0.56
CA GLY A 81 -0.82 -16.38 -1.12
C GLY A 81 -1.32 -15.38 -2.17
N ASN A 82 -2.45 -15.64 -2.83
CA ASN A 82 -2.97 -14.76 -3.88
C ASN A 82 -3.51 -13.43 -3.33
N GLY A 83 -4.10 -13.43 -2.14
CA GLY A 83 -4.51 -12.21 -1.43
C GLY A 83 -3.32 -11.37 -1.00
N ALA A 84 -2.29 -12.00 -0.44
CA ALA A 84 -1.03 -11.34 -0.11
C ALA A 84 -0.36 -10.74 -1.36
N ALA A 85 -0.22 -11.52 -2.44
CA ALA A 85 0.35 -11.06 -3.70
C ALA A 85 -0.42 -9.89 -4.31
N MET A 86 -1.76 -9.98 -4.37
CA MET A 86 -2.60 -8.88 -4.86
C MET A 86 -2.42 -7.61 -4.02
N LYS A 87 -2.32 -7.74 -2.70
CA LYS A 87 -2.09 -6.59 -1.82
C LYS A 87 -0.76 -5.91 -2.11
N LEU A 88 0.31 -6.68 -2.33
CA LEU A 88 1.63 -6.15 -2.68
C LEU A 88 1.60 -5.44 -4.04
N VAL A 89 0.90 -5.99 -5.04
CA VAL A 89 0.71 -5.33 -6.35
C VAL A 89 0.01 -3.98 -6.19
N VAL A 90 -1.08 -3.92 -5.43
CA VAL A 90 -1.83 -2.67 -5.17
C VAL A 90 -0.93 -1.63 -4.48
N ASN A 91 -0.22 -2.02 -3.42
CA ASN A 91 0.64 -1.11 -2.67
C ASN A 91 1.90 -0.69 -3.45
N MET A 92 2.38 -1.52 -4.38
CA MET A 92 3.45 -1.16 -5.32
C MET A 92 3.01 -0.05 -6.26
N VAL A 93 1.82 -0.19 -6.86
CA VAL A 93 1.24 0.85 -7.73
C VAL A 93 1.03 2.15 -6.96
N MET A 94 0.43 2.06 -5.77
CA MET A 94 0.21 3.23 -4.90
C MET A 94 1.51 3.96 -4.54
N GLY A 95 2.54 3.23 -4.11
CA GLY A 95 3.83 3.80 -3.73
C GLY A 95 4.53 4.49 -4.90
N SER A 96 4.47 3.88 -6.09
CA SER A 96 5.06 4.41 -7.32
C SER A 96 4.33 5.67 -7.80
N MET A 97 2.99 5.64 -7.81
CA MET A 97 2.17 6.80 -8.17
C MET A 97 2.42 8.01 -7.27
N MET A 98 2.62 7.79 -5.96
CA MET A 98 2.90 8.87 -5.01
C MET A 98 4.25 9.55 -5.30
N VAL A 99 5.26 8.77 -5.71
CA VAL A 99 6.56 9.31 -6.14
C VAL A 99 6.40 10.15 -7.40
N SER A 100 5.74 9.64 -8.45
CA SER A 100 5.54 10.40 -9.68
C SER A 100 4.71 11.67 -9.45
N PHE A 101 3.75 11.62 -8.52
CA PHE A 101 3.00 12.80 -8.11
C PHE A 101 3.88 13.83 -7.39
N ALA A 102 4.75 13.38 -6.48
CA ALA A 102 5.71 14.25 -5.80
C ALA A 102 6.68 14.94 -6.78
N GLU A 103 7.20 14.20 -7.78
CA GLU A 103 8.03 14.77 -8.85
C GLU A 103 7.27 15.86 -9.63
N GLY A 104 6.01 15.60 -9.99
CA GLY A 104 5.15 16.56 -10.68
C GLY A 104 4.92 17.84 -9.87
N LEU A 105 4.66 17.73 -8.57
CA LEU A 105 4.50 18.89 -7.68
C LEU A 105 5.78 19.74 -7.64
N LEU A 106 6.95 19.10 -7.43
CA LEU A 106 8.23 19.81 -7.37
C LEU A 106 8.63 20.44 -8.71
N LEU A 107 8.40 19.74 -9.82
CA LEU A 107 8.65 20.29 -11.15
C LEU A 107 7.76 21.51 -11.41
N SER A 108 6.48 21.44 -11.03
CA SER A 108 5.53 22.55 -11.20
C SER A 108 6.00 23.82 -10.48
N GLU A 109 6.46 23.68 -9.24
CA GLU A 109 7.05 24.78 -8.48
C GLU A 109 8.28 25.34 -9.20
N LYS A 110 9.16 24.47 -9.70
CA LYS A 110 10.39 24.86 -10.39
C LYS A 110 10.13 25.65 -11.68
N VAL A 111 9.03 25.37 -12.38
CA VAL A 111 8.61 26.10 -13.58
C VAL A 111 7.69 27.29 -13.27
N GLY A 112 7.50 27.64 -12.00
CA GLY A 112 6.75 28.82 -11.56
C GLY A 112 5.23 28.64 -11.50
N LEU A 113 4.73 27.41 -11.48
CA LEU A 113 3.32 27.10 -11.26
C LEU A 113 3.03 26.90 -9.78
N ASP A 114 1.80 27.20 -9.34
CA ASP A 114 1.33 26.82 -8.02
C ASP A 114 1.07 25.30 -7.97
N PRO A 115 1.76 24.54 -7.10
CA PRO A 115 1.54 23.11 -6.96
C PRO A 115 0.09 22.75 -6.59
N ASN A 116 -0.66 23.63 -5.92
CA ASN A 116 -2.08 23.39 -5.62
C ASN A 116 -2.93 23.36 -6.89
N THR A 117 -2.61 24.18 -7.89
CA THR A 117 -3.27 24.15 -9.20
C THR A 117 -3.03 22.82 -9.90
N VAL A 118 -1.87 22.20 -9.73
CA VAL A 118 -1.61 20.86 -10.28
C VAL A 118 -2.53 19.81 -9.64
N VAL A 119 -2.75 19.88 -8.32
CA VAL A 119 -3.70 19.00 -7.62
C VAL A 119 -5.11 19.16 -8.20
N GLU A 120 -5.54 20.39 -8.43
CA GLU A 120 -6.85 20.71 -9.02
C GLU A 120 -6.97 20.15 -10.44
N VAL A 121 -6.01 20.44 -11.32
CA VAL A 121 -6.00 19.94 -12.70
C VAL A 121 -6.05 18.41 -12.75
N ILE A 122 -5.25 17.72 -11.92
CA ILE A 122 -5.25 16.25 -11.85
C ILE A 122 -6.60 15.71 -11.38
N SER A 123 -7.24 16.37 -10.42
CA SER A 123 -8.53 15.93 -9.86
C SER A 123 -9.69 15.97 -10.85
N GLN A 124 -9.59 16.83 -11.88
CA GLN A 124 -10.58 16.95 -12.96
C GLN A 124 -10.26 16.06 -14.16
N GLY A 125 -9.04 15.52 -14.23
CA GLY A 125 -8.53 14.76 -15.36
C GLY A 125 -8.73 13.24 -15.27
N ALA A 126 -8.33 12.56 -16.35
CA ALA A 126 -8.42 11.10 -16.46
C ALA A 126 -7.52 10.33 -15.47
N ILE A 127 -6.51 10.99 -14.91
CA ILE A 127 -5.55 10.40 -13.96
C ILE A 127 -5.92 10.68 -12.50
N ASN A 128 -7.13 11.16 -12.23
CA ASN A 128 -7.59 11.42 -10.88
C ASN A 128 -7.52 10.14 -10.03
N ALA A 129 -6.79 10.23 -8.92
CA ALA A 129 -6.85 9.27 -7.83
C ALA A 129 -7.17 10.04 -6.54
N PRO A 130 -8.17 9.59 -5.73
CA PRO A 130 -8.56 10.31 -4.51
C PRO A 130 -7.40 10.60 -3.55
N MET A 131 -6.35 9.77 -3.56
CA MET A 131 -5.15 9.99 -2.75
C MET A 131 -4.41 11.29 -3.10
N PHE A 132 -4.41 11.74 -4.35
CA PHE A 132 -3.72 12.97 -4.77
C PHE A 132 -4.41 14.19 -4.18
N SER A 133 -5.74 14.26 -4.24
CA SER A 133 -6.52 15.34 -3.63
C SER A 133 -6.43 15.33 -2.10
N LEU A 134 -6.36 14.13 -1.50
CA LEU A 134 -6.24 13.98 -0.05
C LEU A 134 -4.86 14.39 0.48
N LYS A 135 -3.78 14.07 -0.25
CA LYS A 135 -2.40 14.22 0.24
C LYS A 135 -1.68 15.43 -0.33
N GLY A 136 -2.01 15.84 -1.56
CA GLY A 136 -1.40 16.96 -2.27
C GLY A 136 -1.32 18.24 -1.44
N PRO A 137 -2.42 18.76 -0.88
CA PRO A 137 -2.38 19.99 -0.09
C PRO A 137 -1.44 19.90 1.13
N SER A 138 -1.36 18.73 1.75
CA SER A 138 -0.48 18.47 2.89
C SER A 138 0.99 18.35 2.45
N MET A 139 1.26 17.74 1.29
CA MET A 139 2.60 17.69 0.67
C MET A 139 3.12 19.07 0.30
N VAL A 140 2.28 19.93 -0.29
CA VAL A 140 2.64 21.32 -0.64
C VAL A 140 2.98 22.12 0.62
N LYS A 141 2.31 21.85 1.74
CA LYS A 141 2.56 22.50 3.04
C LYS A 141 3.67 21.84 3.87
N ALA A 142 4.32 20.80 3.34
CA ALA A 142 5.30 19.98 4.07
C ALA A 142 4.79 19.45 5.43
N ALA A 143 3.51 19.08 5.50
CA ALA A 143 2.87 18.50 6.68
C ALA A 143 2.39 17.09 6.36
N TYR A 144 2.78 16.09 7.16
CA TYR A 144 2.50 14.68 6.82
C TYR A 144 1.82 13.92 7.97
N PRO A 145 0.58 14.29 8.33
CA PRO A 145 -0.17 13.56 9.35
C PRO A 145 -0.34 12.10 8.94
N THR A 146 0.17 11.20 9.78
CA THR A 146 0.31 9.78 9.43
C THR A 146 -1.04 9.07 9.32
N ALA A 147 -1.43 8.74 8.09
CA ALA A 147 -2.52 7.80 7.81
C ALA A 147 -1.95 6.41 7.44
N PHE A 148 -0.88 6.39 6.65
CA PHE A 148 -0.13 5.18 6.35
C PHE A 148 1.37 5.45 6.51
N PRO A 149 2.04 4.90 7.55
CA PRO A 149 3.44 5.17 7.82
C PRO A 149 4.36 4.87 6.64
N LEU A 150 5.28 5.78 6.36
CA LEU A 150 6.26 5.67 5.28
C LEU A 150 7.07 4.36 5.38
N LYS A 151 7.46 3.96 6.60
CA LYS A 151 8.16 2.69 6.85
C LYS A 151 7.38 1.46 6.38
N HIS A 152 6.05 1.49 6.43
CA HIS A 152 5.20 0.39 5.98
C HIS A 152 5.07 0.38 4.46
N GLN A 153 4.88 1.54 3.82
CA GLN A 153 4.93 1.64 2.36
C GLN A 153 6.27 1.14 1.80
N GLN A 154 7.38 1.52 2.43
CA GLN A 154 8.71 1.05 2.01
C GLN A 154 8.86 -0.47 2.21
N LYS A 155 8.37 -1.01 3.33
CA LYS A 155 8.33 -2.48 3.55
C LYS A 155 7.56 -3.17 2.42
N ASP A 156 6.39 -2.65 2.04
CA ASP A 156 5.53 -3.25 1.03
C ASP A 156 6.16 -3.19 -0.38
N LEU A 157 6.84 -2.09 -0.74
CA LEU A 157 7.61 -2.00 -1.98
C LEU A 157 8.75 -3.02 -2.03
N ARG A 158 9.47 -3.21 -0.92
CA ARG A 158 10.50 -4.25 -0.81
C ARG A 158 9.92 -5.65 -0.98
N LEU A 159 8.75 -5.94 -0.41
CA LEU A 159 8.08 -7.22 -0.58
C LEU A 159 7.59 -7.41 -2.03
N ALA A 160 7.09 -6.35 -2.68
CA ALA A 160 6.71 -6.40 -4.09
C ALA A 160 7.91 -6.65 -5.02
N LEU A 161 9.08 -6.07 -4.73
CA LEU A 161 10.33 -6.34 -5.44
C LEU A 161 10.76 -7.81 -5.32
N ALA A 162 10.70 -8.38 -4.11
CA ALA A 162 11.00 -9.79 -3.88
C ALA A 162 10.01 -10.72 -4.62
N LEU A 163 8.71 -10.37 -4.61
CA LEU A 163 7.70 -11.10 -5.37
C LEU A 163 8.01 -11.07 -6.87
N ALA A 164 8.32 -9.90 -7.42
CA ALA A 164 8.64 -9.75 -8.83
C ALA A 164 9.90 -10.52 -9.24
N GLU A 165 10.92 -10.55 -8.38
CA GLU A 165 12.12 -11.38 -8.55
C GLU A 165 11.77 -12.87 -8.62
N SER A 166 10.90 -13.36 -7.73
CA SER A 166 10.50 -14.78 -7.69
C SER A 166 9.83 -15.28 -8.98
N VAL A 167 9.27 -14.37 -9.79
CA VAL A 167 8.62 -14.66 -11.07
C VAL A 167 9.35 -14.05 -12.27
N SER A 168 10.57 -13.53 -12.07
CA SER A 168 11.39 -12.89 -13.12
C SER A 168 10.67 -11.76 -13.88
N GLN A 169 9.83 -10.97 -13.20
CA GLN A 169 9.10 -9.85 -13.78
C GLN A 169 9.82 -8.52 -13.52
N PRO A 170 10.28 -7.78 -14.55
CA PRO A 170 10.85 -6.45 -14.36
C PRO A 170 9.81 -5.43 -13.88
N ILE A 171 10.15 -4.66 -12.84
CA ILE A 171 9.34 -3.55 -12.30
C ILE A 171 10.21 -2.30 -11.97
N PRO A 172 10.90 -1.71 -12.95
CA PRO A 172 11.91 -0.67 -12.72
C PRO A 172 11.37 0.59 -12.02
N THR A 173 10.13 1.01 -12.31
CA THR A 173 9.51 2.18 -11.66
C THR A 173 9.35 1.97 -10.16
N ALA A 174 8.94 0.77 -9.73
CA ALA A 174 8.79 0.44 -8.32
C ALA A 174 10.15 0.34 -7.62
N ALA A 175 11.18 -0.12 -8.33
CA ALA A 175 12.55 -0.16 -7.80
C ALA A 175 13.07 1.26 -7.51
N ALA A 176 12.92 2.19 -8.46
CA ALA A 176 13.30 3.59 -8.26
C ALA A 176 12.50 4.23 -7.11
N ALA A 177 11.18 4.02 -7.07
CA ALA A 177 10.34 4.50 -5.98
C ALA A 177 10.82 3.98 -4.61
N ASN A 178 11.14 2.69 -4.51
CA ASN A 178 11.63 2.09 -3.26
C ASN A 178 12.91 2.76 -2.74
N GLU A 179 13.84 3.16 -3.61
CA GLU A 179 15.04 3.88 -3.19
C GLU A 179 14.70 5.26 -2.61
N LEU A 180 13.78 5.99 -3.22
CA LEU A 180 13.31 7.28 -2.67
C LEU A 180 12.64 7.12 -1.30
N TYR A 181 11.89 6.04 -1.09
CA TYR A 181 11.36 5.72 0.24
C TYR A 181 12.46 5.37 1.25
N LYS A 182 13.57 4.73 0.84
CA LYS A 182 14.72 4.50 1.73
C LYS A 182 15.40 5.83 2.09
N VAL A 183 15.57 6.73 1.14
CA VAL A 183 16.11 8.08 1.39
C VAL A 183 15.20 8.84 2.36
N ALA A 184 13.89 8.85 2.15
CA ALA A 184 12.96 9.50 3.08
C ALA A 184 13.04 8.88 4.51
N LYS A 185 13.24 7.57 4.62
CA LYS A 185 13.50 6.92 5.93
C LYS A 185 14.81 7.39 6.57
N SER A 186 15.89 7.54 5.81
CA SER A 186 17.17 8.03 6.36
C SER A 186 17.10 9.49 6.81
N LEU A 187 16.16 10.27 6.25
CA LEU A 187 15.81 11.62 6.72
C LEU A 187 14.94 11.65 7.99
N GLY A 188 14.70 10.49 8.63
CA GLY A 188 13.91 10.41 9.87
C GLY A 188 12.39 10.45 9.65
N LEU A 189 11.90 10.29 8.42
CA LEU A 189 10.47 10.40 8.09
C LEU A 189 9.73 9.07 8.17
N ALA A 190 10.33 8.04 8.79
CA ALA A 190 9.80 6.67 8.83
C ALA A 190 8.38 6.56 9.42
N ASP A 191 8.07 7.38 10.43
CA ASP A 191 6.78 7.39 11.12
C ASP A 191 5.79 8.43 10.58
N GLN A 192 6.23 9.29 9.65
CA GLN A 192 5.35 10.21 8.95
C GLN A 192 4.54 9.47 7.89
N ASP A 193 3.54 10.14 7.31
CA ASP A 193 2.79 9.55 6.20
C ASP A 193 3.69 9.26 5.00
N PHE A 194 3.40 8.20 4.24
CA PHE A 194 4.15 7.85 3.05
C PHE A 194 4.22 8.96 1.99
N SER A 195 3.31 9.94 2.01
CA SER A 195 3.42 11.14 1.16
C SER A 195 4.66 11.99 1.46
N ALA A 196 5.30 11.82 2.61
CA ALA A 196 6.56 12.48 2.96
C ALA A 196 7.74 12.05 2.06
N VAL A 197 7.55 11.09 1.15
CA VAL A 197 8.55 10.72 0.13
C VAL A 197 8.99 11.90 -0.75
N ILE A 198 8.15 12.93 -0.89
CA ILE A 198 8.50 14.18 -1.59
C ILE A 198 9.76 14.85 -1.00
N GLU A 199 10.02 14.70 0.29
CA GLU A 199 11.20 15.27 0.94
C GLU A 199 12.51 14.61 0.48
N ALA A 200 12.48 13.34 0.08
CA ALA A 200 13.65 12.67 -0.49
C ALA A 200 14.12 13.33 -1.80
N LEU A 201 13.18 13.83 -2.60
CA LEU A 201 13.46 14.49 -3.88
C LEU A 201 13.98 15.92 -3.68
N LYS A 202 13.58 16.60 -2.60
CA LYS A 202 14.08 17.94 -2.26
C LYS A 202 15.55 17.90 -1.83
N ALA A 203 15.99 16.83 -1.16
CA ALA A 203 17.36 16.68 -0.66
C ALA A 203 18.41 16.64 -1.80
N GLU A 204 18.12 15.95 -2.91
CA GLU A 204 19.03 15.92 -4.08
C GLU A 204 19.16 17.28 -4.78
N MET A 205 18.12 18.11 -4.72
CA MET A 205 18.14 19.45 -5.31
C MET A 205 19.04 20.42 -4.54
N GLN A 206 19.25 20.21 -3.24
CA GLN A 206 20.11 21.05 -2.41
C GLN A 206 21.60 20.66 -2.53
N SER A 207 21.92 19.38 -2.71
CA SER A 207 23.30 18.92 -2.95
C SER A 207 23.85 19.30 -4.33
N SER A 208 22.99 19.70 -5.27
CA SER A 208 23.39 20.12 -6.62
C SER A 208 23.63 21.65 -6.76
N GLN A 209 23.57 22.39 -5.65
CA GLN A 209 23.81 23.84 -5.60
C GLN A 209 25.14 24.24 -4.92
N HIS A 210 26.06 23.29 -4.75
CA HIS A 210 27.42 23.53 -4.26
C HIS A 210 28.47 23.03 -5.25
#